data_AF-A0A5C6EQH6-F1
#
_entry.id   AF-A0A5C6EQH6-F1
#
_cell.length_a   1.000
_cell.length_b   1.000
_cell.length_c   1.000
_cell.angle_alpha   90.00
_cell.angle_beta   90.00
_cell.angle_gamma   90.00
#
_symmetry.space_group_name_H-M   'P 1'
#
loop_
_entity.id
_entity.type
_entity.pdbx_description
1 polymer ?
#
loop_
_entity_poly.entity_id
_entity_poly.type
_entity_poly.pdbx_seq_one_letter_code
_entity_poly.pdbx_strand_id
1 'polypeptide(L)'
;MDKNLQPFIDWLMTLQWERLLPEFLGKAGGFLAGILVSWFLLFRRRLNAIQRLQSGDSDDFVFQVHYLSPDDTNDSAAVDGPSAGEVETSASQVAEQMPQRWVLLFRNMAPKTTLNDLYDNIAVREAVEKAANDCTLADPILNTEGTLGFELVNDAMGHIAGLFAVTSIPREPWLFAMTCEDRTVVRKKCVRCFLIRPDDLRRFADWKWCRQCVSVEKPWHWFRIVALHRIAIAWLDEEKQQLLEALQDRSAAMPLVDKQVRHDRIRSLSLGVYRDDQPIGAPCRIDWSKRIVDLERLGLKLEST
;
A
#
# COMPACT_ATOMS: atom_id res chain seq x y z
N MET A 1 -44.14 60.62 2.54
CA MET A 1 -44.85 59.32 2.50
C MET A 1 -45.27 59.13 1.06
N ASP A 2 -44.63 58.19 0.38
CA ASP A 2 -44.59 58.12 -1.09
C ASP A 2 -45.93 57.64 -1.67
N LYS A 3 -46.53 58.47 -2.53
CA LYS A 3 -47.78 58.18 -3.27
C LYS A 3 -47.68 56.97 -4.23
N ASN A 4 -46.48 56.39 -4.38
CA ASN A 4 -46.23 55.19 -5.17
C ASN A 4 -46.54 53.88 -4.42
N LEU A 5 -46.81 53.91 -3.11
CA LEU A 5 -47.16 52.69 -2.36
C LEU A 5 -48.64 52.31 -2.45
N GLN A 6 -49.54 53.27 -2.69
CA GLN A 6 -50.99 53.03 -2.74
C GLN A 6 -51.41 51.92 -3.72
N PRO A 7 -50.99 51.95 -5.01
CA PRO A 7 -51.41 50.91 -5.96
C PRO A 7 -50.84 49.53 -5.61
N PHE A 8 -49.69 49.46 -4.93
CA PHE A 8 -49.10 48.21 -4.47
C PHE A 8 -49.87 47.62 -3.28
N ILE A 9 -50.33 48.46 -2.35
CA ILE A 9 -51.17 48.05 -1.22
C ILE A 9 -52.54 47.58 -1.71
N ASP A 10 -53.16 48.30 -2.66
CA ASP A 10 -54.45 47.90 -3.23
C ASP A 10 -54.33 46.56 -3.98
N TRP A 11 -53.24 46.36 -4.74
CA TRP A 11 -52.94 45.08 -5.37
C TRP A 11 -52.76 43.95 -4.33
N LEU A 12 -52.02 44.19 -3.24
CA LEU A 12 -51.87 43.23 -2.15
C LEU A 12 -53.22 42.83 -1.55
N MET A 13 -54.14 43.77 -1.35
CA MET A 13 -55.45 43.47 -0.77
C MET A 13 -56.38 42.67 -1.70
N THR A 14 -56.14 42.70 -3.02
CA THR A 14 -56.91 41.89 -4.01
C THR A 14 -56.47 40.43 -4.12
N LEU A 15 -55.33 40.06 -3.51
CA LEU A 15 -54.85 38.68 -3.53
C LEU A 15 -55.69 37.77 -2.63
N GLN A 16 -55.99 36.55 -3.10
CA GLN A 16 -56.68 35.52 -2.32
C GLN A 16 -55.75 34.91 -1.26
N TRP A 17 -55.46 35.67 -0.20
CA TRP A 17 -54.53 35.28 0.86
C TRP A 17 -54.90 33.96 1.53
N GLU A 18 -56.18 33.66 1.69
CA GLU A 18 -56.66 32.40 2.26
C GLU A 18 -56.18 31.16 1.48
N ARG A 19 -55.94 31.31 0.18
CA ARG A 19 -55.43 30.23 -0.67
C ARG A 19 -53.92 30.32 -0.87
N LEU A 20 -53.39 31.51 -1.09
CA LEU A 20 -51.97 31.73 -1.38
C LEU A 20 -51.08 31.42 -0.18
N LEU A 21 -51.52 31.76 1.03
CA LEU A 21 -50.73 31.62 2.25
C LEU A 21 -50.48 30.14 2.61
N PRO A 22 -51.48 29.23 2.61
CA PRO A 22 -51.21 27.80 2.82
C PRO A 22 -50.43 27.16 1.65
N GLU A 23 -50.67 27.54 0.39
CA GLU A 23 -49.87 27.03 -0.74
C GLU A 23 -48.40 27.46 -0.65
N PHE A 24 -48.14 28.71 -0.27
CA PHE A 24 -46.78 29.22 -0.07
C PHE A 24 -46.11 28.56 1.13
N LEU A 25 -46.80 28.43 2.26
CA LEU A 25 -46.28 27.72 3.44
C LEU A 25 -45.97 26.25 3.14
N GLY A 26 -46.82 25.57 2.39
CA GLY A 26 -46.58 24.19 1.96
C GLY A 26 -45.34 24.06 1.08
N LYS A 27 -45.18 24.94 0.08
CA LYS A 27 -44.00 24.96 -0.81
C LYS A 27 -42.71 25.34 -0.07
N ALA A 28 -42.76 26.39 0.75
CA ALA A 28 -41.63 26.83 1.57
C ALA A 28 -41.24 25.75 2.58
N GLY A 29 -42.21 25.10 3.23
CA GLY A 29 -41.99 23.98 4.13
C GLY A 29 -41.34 22.78 3.44
N GLY A 30 -41.85 22.40 2.25
CA GLY A 30 -41.26 21.33 1.45
C GLY A 30 -39.82 21.64 1.02
N PHE A 31 -39.54 22.87 0.60
CA PHE A 31 -38.21 23.31 0.22
C PHE A 31 -37.24 23.31 1.42
N LEU A 32 -37.66 23.84 2.57
CA LEU A 32 -36.86 23.83 3.80
C LEU A 32 -36.60 22.41 4.29
N ALA A 33 -37.61 21.53 4.25
CA ALA A 33 -37.44 20.12 4.59
C ALA A 33 -36.43 19.45 3.65
N GLY A 34 -36.49 19.71 2.34
CA GLY A 34 -35.52 19.21 1.37
C GLY A 34 -34.10 19.69 1.66
N ILE A 35 -33.92 20.97 2.00
CA ILE A 35 -32.62 21.53 2.42
C ILE A 35 -32.13 20.83 3.69
N LEU A 36 -32.98 20.67 4.71
CA LEU A 36 -32.60 20.04 5.98
C LEU A 36 -32.19 18.58 5.77
N VAL A 37 -32.92 17.82 4.95
CA VAL A 37 -32.56 16.43 4.62
C VAL A 37 -31.24 16.38 3.85
N SER A 38 -31.06 17.22 2.84
CA SER A 38 -29.81 17.28 2.06
C SER A 38 -28.62 17.65 2.95
N TRP A 39 -28.78 18.69 3.78
CA TRP A 39 -27.77 19.12 4.75
C TRP A 39 -27.45 18.01 5.76
N PHE A 40 -28.45 17.32 6.29
CA PHE A 40 -28.26 16.22 7.23
C PHE A 40 -27.48 15.06 6.60
N LEU A 41 -27.77 14.69 5.35
CA LEU A 41 -27.04 13.63 4.63
C LEU A 41 -25.58 14.04 4.38
N LEU A 42 -25.33 15.27 3.96
CA LEU A 42 -23.97 15.80 3.78
C LEU A 42 -23.20 15.87 5.10
N PHE A 43 -23.87 16.31 6.17
CA PHE A 43 -23.30 16.39 7.51
C PHE A 43 -22.92 15.00 8.02
N ARG A 44 -23.80 14.01 7.87
CA ARG A 44 -23.52 12.61 8.25
C ARG A 44 -22.35 12.03 7.45
N ARG A 45 -22.30 12.27 6.13
CA ARG A 45 -21.14 11.87 5.30
C ARG A 45 -19.85 12.50 5.81
N ARG A 46 -19.87 13.78 6.16
CA ARG A 46 -18.70 14.49 6.68
C ARG A 46 -18.28 13.99 8.06
N LEU A 47 -19.23 13.69 8.95
CA LEU A 47 -18.94 13.09 10.25
C LEU A 47 -18.28 11.71 10.10
N ASN A 48 -18.80 10.85 9.23
CA ASN A 48 -18.18 9.55 8.97
C ASN A 48 -16.75 9.69 8.42
N ALA A 49 -16.51 10.66 7.52
CA ALA A 49 -15.17 10.95 7.01
C ALA A 49 -14.23 11.43 8.13
N ILE A 50 -14.70 12.30 9.04
CA ILE A 50 -13.92 12.76 10.19
C ILE A 50 -13.63 11.61 11.15
N GLN A 51 -14.62 10.77 11.44
CA GLN A 51 -14.45 9.59 12.29
C GLN A 51 -13.44 8.61 11.69
N ARG A 52 -13.46 8.39 10.38
CA ARG A 52 -12.45 7.57 9.68
C ARG A 52 -11.05 8.17 9.75
N LEU A 53 -10.94 9.49 9.58
CA LEU A 53 -9.66 10.19 9.77
C LEU A 53 -9.12 10.07 11.21
N GLN A 54 -10.02 10.08 12.20
CA GLN A 54 -9.67 9.91 13.61
C GLN A 54 -9.36 8.44 13.96
N SER A 55 -10.08 7.48 13.38
CA SER A 55 -9.81 6.04 13.56
C SER A 55 -8.56 5.60 12.79
N GLY A 56 -8.15 6.39 11.79
CA GLY A 56 -7.04 6.08 10.89
C GLY A 56 -7.34 4.93 9.92
N ASP A 57 -8.62 4.59 9.74
CA ASP A 57 -9.04 3.67 8.70
C ASP A 57 -9.04 4.39 7.36
N SER A 58 -8.40 3.78 6.37
CA SER A 58 -8.38 4.30 5.02
C SER A 58 -8.81 3.25 4.02
N ASP A 59 -9.73 3.66 3.16
CA ASP A 59 -10.12 2.93 1.96
C ASP A 59 -9.04 3.10 0.86
N ASP A 60 -7.81 3.49 1.21
CA ASP A 60 -6.76 3.79 0.24
C ASP A 60 -6.11 2.47 -0.23
N PHE A 61 -6.05 2.30 -1.55
CA PHE A 61 -5.27 1.30 -2.25
C PHE A 61 -4.03 1.96 -2.84
N VAL A 62 -2.84 1.49 -2.43
CA VAL A 62 -1.58 2.05 -2.88
C VAL A 62 -0.74 1.00 -3.59
N PHE A 63 -0.46 1.21 -4.87
CA PHE A 63 0.46 0.38 -5.64
C PHE A 63 1.88 0.92 -5.46
N GLN A 64 2.76 0.11 -4.85
CA GLN A 64 4.11 0.52 -4.50
C GLN A 64 5.14 -0.48 -4.99
N VAL A 65 6.09 0.01 -5.77
CA VAL A 65 7.30 -0.74 -6.08
C VAL A 65 8.26 -0.66 -4.90
N HIS A 66 8.92 -1.77 -4.60
CA HIS A 66 9.97 -1.88 -3.61
C HIS A 66 11.20 -2.48 -4.28
N TYR A 67 12.33 -1.79 -4.20
CA TYR A 67 13.59 -2.27 -4.77
C TYR A 67 14.78 -1.77 -3.96
N LEU A 68 15.90 -2.47 -4.12
CA LEU A 68 17.15 -2.16 -3.45
C LEU A 68 18.04 -1.33 -4.37
N SER A 69 18.50 -0.17 -3.90
CA SER A 69 19.55 0.62 -4.55
C SER A 69 20.87 0.45 -3.80
N PRO A 70 22.02 0.36 -4.47
CA PRO A 70 23.32 0.42 -3.79
C PRO A 70 23.44 1.74 -2.99
N ASP A 71 24.08 1.65 -1.83
CA ASP A 71 24.38 2.81 -0.98
C ASP A 71 25.78 3.35 -1.27
N ASP A 72 25.86 4.32 -2.19
CA ASP A 72 27.13 4.91 -2.64
C ASP A 72 27.78 5.84 -1.58
N THR A 73 27.12 6.07 -0.44
CA THR A 73 27.64 6.98 0.60
C THR A 73 28.91 6.47 1.27
N ASN A 74 29.21 5.16 1.18
CA ASN A 74 30.46 4.61 1.71
C ASN A 74 31.67 4.82 0.78
N ASP A 75 31.48 4.98 -0.53
CA ASP A 75 32.59 5.18 -1.48
C ASP A 75 33.09 6.64 -1.49
N SER A 76 32.28 7.57 -1.00
CA SER A 76 32.61 9.00 -1.00
C SER A 76 33.36 9.49 0.24
N ALA A 77 33.55 8.64 1.26
CA ALA A 77 34.25 9.03 2.50
C ALA A 77 35.78 8.85 2.45
N ALA A 78 36.35 8.47 1.30
CA ALA A 78 37.78 8.19 1.14
C ALA A 78 38.55 9.18 0.24
N VAL A 79 37.96 10.29 -0.20
CA VAL A 79 38.66 11.30 -1.03
C VAL A 79 38.42 12.70 -0.48
N ASP A 80 39.14 13.05 0.58
CA ASP A 80 39.59 14.42 0.87
C ASP A 80 40.72 14.35 1.91
N GLY A 81 41.88 13.86 1.46
CA GLY A 81 43.15 14.01 2.15
C GLY A 81 44.06 14.90 1.31
N PRO A 82 44.69 15.95 1.87
CA PRO A 82 45.55 16.83 1.10
C PRO A 82 46.80 16.07 0.65
N SER A 83 47.09 16.17 -0.64
CA SER A 83 48.26 15.66 -1.32
C SER A 83 49.56 16.25 -0.77
N ALA A 84 50.42 15.40 -0.18
CA ALA A 84 51.88 15.35 -0.37
C ALA A 84 52.51 14.35 0.61
N GLY A 85 53.17 13.32 0.08
CA GLY A 85 54.04 12.44 0.87
C GLY A 85 54.03 11.00 0.38
N GLU A 86 54.90 10.70 -0.58
CA GLU A 86 55.27 9.34 -0.99
C GLU A 86 55.75 8.53 0.22
N VAL A 87 55.07 7.42 0.51
CA VAL A 87 55.71 6.22 1.10
C VAL A 87 55.03 5.00 0.49
N GLU A 88 55.76 4.34 -0.41
CA GLU A 88 55.49 2.96 -0.79
C GLU A 88 55.62 2.08 0.46
N THR A 89 54.59 1.32 0.80
CA THR A 89 54.78 0.09 1.56
C THR A 89 53.66 -0.89 1.28
N SER A 90 54.04 -1.92 0.56
CA SER A 90 53.29 -3.12 0.26
C SER A 90 52.84 -3.81 1.55
N ALA A 91 51.53 -3.96 1.73
CA ALA A 91 50.96 -4.94 2.64
C ALA A 91 49.67 -5.48 2.03
N SER A 92 49.74 -6.71 1.54
CA SER A 92 48.60 -7.57 1.24
C SER A 92 47.76 -7.75 2.50
N GLN A 93 46.84 -6.82 2.75
CA GLN A 93 45.68 -7.07 3.59
C GLN A 93 44.61 -7.62 2.66
N VAL A 94 44.20 -8.87 2.91
CA VAL A 94 42.90 -9.36 2.46
C VAL A 94 41.89 -8.39 3.08
N ALA A 95 41.51 -7.37 2.31
CA ALA A 95 40.43 -6.49 2.69
C ALA A 95 39.22 -7.41 2.84
N GLU A 96 38.78 -7.64 4.08
CA GLU A 96 37.43 -8.11 4.34
C GLU A 96 36.52 -7.08 3.65
N GLN A 97 36.14 -7.37 2.41
CA GLN A 97 35.22 -6.54 1.65
C GLN A 97 33.96 -6.45 2.51
N MET A 98 33.75 -5.28 3.11
CA MET A 98 32.54 -5.04 3.85
C MET A 98 31.37 -5.32 2.89
N PRO A 99 30.35 -6.07 3.33
CA PRO A 99 29.24 -6.42 2.46
C PRO A 99 28.63 -5.14 1.90
N GLN A 100 28.44 -5.12 0.57
CA GLN A 100 27.82 -4.00 -0.13
C GLN A 100 26.51 -3.63 0.57
N ARG A 101 26.36 -2.35 0.90
CA ARG A 101 25.16 -1.81 1.55
C ARG A 101 24.12 -1.41 0.52
N TRP A 102 22.88 -1.52 0.95
CA TRP A 102 21.70 -1.27 0.13
C TRP A 102 20.72 -0.36 0.86
N VAL A 103 20.04 0.48 0.10
CA VAL A 103 18.94 1.32 0.58
C VAL A 103 17.64 0.75 0.00
N LEU A 104 16.70 0.43 0.88
CA LEU A 104 15.34 0.07 0.47
C LEU A 104 14.59 1.34 0.04
N LEU A 105 14.22 1.37 -1.23
CA LEU A 105 13.40 2.41 -1.85
C LEU A 105 11.99 1.88 -2.06
N PHE A 106 11.00 2.75 -1.84
CA PHE A 106 9.61 2.47 -2.19
C PHE A 106 9.00 3.67 -2.93
N ARG A 107 8.32 3.41 -4.04
CA ARG A 107 7.74 4.44 -4.91
C ARG A 107 6.32 4.08 -5.28
N ASN A 108 5.44 5.08 -5.23
CA ASN A 108 4.07 4.91 -5.69
C ASN A 108 4.08 4.83 -7.21
N MET A 109 3.51 3.76 -7.76
CA MET A 109 3.49 3.52 -9.20
C MET A 109 2.19 3.98 -9.85
N ALA A 110 1.12 4.06 -9.07
CA ALA A 110 -0.21 4.42 -9.54
C ALA A 110 -0.71 5.69 -8.81
N PRO A 111 -1.64 6.43 -9.42
CA PRO A 111 -2.37 7.46 -8.72
C PRO A 111 -3.09 6.88 -7.51
N LYS A 112 -3.41 7.76 -6.56
CA LYS A 112 -4.16 7.37 -5.37
C LYS A 112 -5.49 6.73 -5.77
N THR A 113 -5.65 5.45 -5.46
CA THR A 113 -6.84 4.66 -5.79
C THR A 113 -7.57 4.33 -4.49
N THR A 114 -8.89 4.28 -4.50
CA THR A 114 -9.67 3.84 -3.34
C THR A 114 -10.28 2.46 -3.59
N LEU A 115 -10.70 1.80 -2.51
CA LEU A 115 -11.43 0.54 -2.56
C LEU A 115 -12.68 0.63 -3.45
N ASN A 116 -13.32 1.81 -3.50
CA ASN A 116 -14.49 2.04 -4.35
C ASN A 116 -14.15 2.19 -5.83
N ASP A 117 -12.93 2.64 -6.15
CA ASP A 117 -12.48 2.82 -7.52
C ASP A 117 -12.02 1.49 -8.12
N LEU A 118 -11.46 0.60 -7.28
CA LEU A 118 -10.90 -0.67 -7.72
C LEU A 118 -11.93 -1.78 -7.83
N TYR A 119 -12.95 -1.79 -6.97
CA TYR A 119 -13.97 -2.84 -6.94
C TYR A 119 -15.37 -2.24 -6.99
N ASP A 120 -16.19 -2.65 -7.95
CA ASP A 120 -17.59 -2.19 -8.03
C ASP A 120 -18.51 -2.89 -7.04
N ASN A 121 -18.19 -4.14 -6.67
CA ASN A 121 -19.03 -4.97 -5.84
C ASN A 121 -18.81 -4.70 -4.33
N ILE A 122 -19.88 -4.30 -3.63
CA ILE A 122 -19.85 -3.99 -2.19
C ILE A 122 -19.39 -5.19 -1.35
N ALA A 123 -19.80 -6.42 -1.69
CA ALA A 123 -19.41 -7.62 -0.94
C ALA A 123 -17.89 -7.86 -1.02
N VAL A 124 -17.29 -7.52 -2.16
CA VAL A 124 -15.84 -7.61 -2.38
C VAL A 124 -15.12 -6.57 -1.51
N ARG A 125 -15.66 -5.35 -1.43
CA ARG A 125 -15.12 -4.28 -0.57
C ARG A 125 -15.11 -4.69 0.91
N GLU A 126 -16.22 -5.22 1.41
CA GLU A 126 -16.31 -5.70 2.80
C GLU A 126 -15.34 -6.85 3.08
N ALA A 127 -15.14 -7.74 2.11
CA ALA A 127 -14.17 -8.83 2.23
C ALA A 127 -12.73 -8.31 2.31
N VAL A 128 -12.36 -7.29 1.52
CA VAL A 128 -11.04 -6.65 1.62
C VAL A 128 -10.84 -5.99 2.97
N GLU A 129 -11.84 -5.25 3.45
CA GLU A 129 -11.76 -4.57 4.74
C GLU A 129 -11.55 -5.59 5.88
N LYS A 130 -12.29 -6.71 5.84
CA LYS A 130 -12.12 -7.81 6.78
C LYS A 130 -10.72 -8.44 6.67
N ALA A 131 -10.26 -8.79 5.47
CA ALA A 131 -8.94 -9.38 5.26
C ALA A 131 -7.82 -8.43 5.72
N ALA A 132 -7.97 -7.13 5.49
CA ALA A 132 -7.06 -6.12 5.97
C ALA A 132 -7.05 -6.02 7.51
N ASN A 133 -8.20 -6.22 8.18
CA ASN A 133 -8.34 -6.30 9.64
C ASN A 133 -7.61 -7.47 10.28
N ASP A 134 -7.47 -8.57 9.54
CA ASP A 134 -6.78 -9.76 10.02
C ASP A 134 -5.25 -9.70 9.79
N CYS A 135 -4.76 -8.74 8.98
CA CYS A 135 -3.33 -8.56 8.71
C CYS A 135 -2.56 -8.04 9.93
N THR A 136 -1.38 -8.60 10.15
CA THR A 136 -0.45 -8.18 11.21
C THR A 136 0.95 -8.00 10.64
N LEU A 137 1.89 -7.46 11.42
CA LEU A 137 3.29 -7.42 10.95
C LEU A 137 3.90 -8.84 10.80
N ALA A 138 3.31 -9.85 11.43
CA ALA A 138 3.70 -11.26 11.32
C ALA A 138 3.24 -11.91 10.01
N ASP A 139 2.01 -11.63 9.61
CA ASP A 139 1.40 -12.07 8.36
C ASP A 139 0.84 -10.82 7.65
N PRO A 140 1.68 -10.11 6.88
CA PRO A 140 1.32 -8.82 6.31
C PRO A 140 0.51 -8.95 5.00
N ILE A 141 0.45 -10.16 4.42
CA ILE A 141 -0.23 -10.40 3.15
C ILE A 141 -1.73 -10.57 3.45
N LEU A 142 -2.61 -10.08 2.58
CA LEU A 142 -4.05 -10.34 2.73
C LEU A 142 -4.32 -11.83 2.61
N ASN A 143 -5.25 -12.35 3.41
CA ASN A 143 -5.73 -13.72 3.22
C ASN A 143 -6.70 -13.74 2.03
N THR A 144 -6.21 -14.19 0.87
CA THR A 144 -6.94 -14.23 -0.40
C THR A 144 -7.22 -15.66 -0.85
N GLU A 145 -7.54 -16.55 0.09
CA GLU A 145 -7.94 -17.93 -0.21
C GLU A 145 -9.34 -18.03 -0.84
N GLY A 146 -9.53 -19.06 -1.65
CA GLY A 146 -10.79 -19.35 -2.36
C GLY A 146 -11.10 -18.41 -3.53
N THR A 147 -12.28 -18.59 -4.12
CA THR A 147 -12.70 -17.88 -5.34
C THR A 147 -12.76 -16.37 -5.16
N LEU A 148 -13.28 -15.90 -4.03
CA LEU A 148 -13.36 -14.45 -3.76
C LEU A 148 -11.98 -13.82 -3.66
N GLY A 149 -11.04 -14.50 -3.00
CA GLY A 149 -9.66 -14.04 -2.90
C GLY A 149 -8.92 -14.02 -4.23
N PHE A 150 -9.22 -14.97 -5.12
CA PHE A 150 -8.70 -14.98 -6.49
C PHE A 150 -9.15 -13.76 -7.30
N GLU A 151 -10.45 -13.47 -7.29
CA GLU A 151 -11.00 -12.29 -7.99
C GLU A 151 -10.38 -10.99 -7.44
N LEU A 152 -10.24 -10.89 -6.11
CA LEU A 152 -9.58 -9.74 -5.46
C LEU A 152 -8.17 -9.49 -5.99
N VAL A 153 -7.35 -10.53 -6.01
CA VAL A 153 -5.97 -10.42 -6.48
C VAL A 153 -5.93 -10.09 -7.97
N ASN A 154 -6.78 -10.73 -8.78
CA ASN A 154 -6.80 -10.51 -10.22
C ASN A 154 -7.27 -9.12 -10.64
N ASP A 155 -8.29 -8.55 -9.99
CA ASP A 155 -8.74 -7.20 -10.28
C ASP A 155 -7.64 -6.18 -9.97
N ALA A 156 -6.98 -6.32 -8.81
CA ALA A 156 -5.87 -5.46 -8.44
C ALA A 156 -4.67 -5.60 -9.39
N MET A 157 -4.33 -6.83 -9.77
CA MET A 157 -3.27 -7.13 -10.75
C MET A 157 -3.60 -6.60 -12.14
N GLY A 158 -4.84 -6.82 -12.60
CA GLY A 158 -5.32 -6.37 -13.91
C GLY A 158 -5.33 -4.85 -14.00
N HIS A 159 -5.73 -4.18 -12.93
CA HIS A 159 -5.68 -2.72 -12.83
C HIS A 159 -4.26 -2.19 -13.02
N ILE A 160 -3.29 -2.69 -12.25
CA ILE A 160 -1.90 -2.20 -12.37
C ILE A 160 -1.26 -2.61 -13.69
N ALA A 161 -1.53 -3.81 -14.19
CA ALA A 161 -1.03 -4.24 -15.50
C ALA A 161 -1.59 -3.36 -16.63
N GLY A 162 -2.87 -2.98 -16.55
CA GLY A 162 -3.51 -2.05 -17.48
C GLY A 162 -2.86 -0.67 -17.49
N LEU A 163 -2.56 -0.11 -16.31
CA LEU A 163 -1.86 1.17 -16.18
C LEU A 163 -0.46 1.15 -16.83
N PHE A 164 0.22 0.01 -16.76
CA PHE A 164 1.58 -0.15 -17.28
C PHE A 164 1.64 -0.78 -18.68
N ALA A 165 0.50 -1.03 -19.32
CA ALA A 165 0.45 -1.72 -20.61
C ALA A 165 1.16 -0.95 -21.74
N VAL A 166 1.12 0.39 -21.69
CA VAL A 166 1.62 1.28 -22.74
C VAL A 166 2.96 1.94 -22.41
N THR A 167 3.63 1.52 -21.33
CA THR A 167 4.93 2.13 -20.98
C THR A 167 6.00 1.75 -22.00
N SER A 168 6.89 2.69 -22.31
CA SER A 168 8.04 2.47 -23.20
C SER A 168 9.21 1.78 -22.51
N ILE A 169 9.06 1.42 -21.24
CA ILE A 169 10.11 0.84 -20.40
C ILE A 169 10.13 -0.68 -20.63
N PRO A 170 11.31 -1.30 -20.78
CA PRO A 170 11.42 -2.76 -20.88
C PRO A 170 10.70 -3.47 -19.75
N ARG A 171 9.88 -4.48 -20.10
CA ARG A 171 9.13 -5.24 -19.12
C ARG A 171 9.99 -6.29 -18.47
N GLU A 172 9.88 -6.38 -17.16
CA GLU A 172 10.63 -7.32 -16.34
C GLU A 172 9.70 -8.01 -15.33
N PRO A 173 10.09 -9.18 -14.78
CA PRO A 173 9.28 -9.88 -13.80
C PRO A 173 9.27 -9.16 -12.45
N TRP A 174 8.08 -9.01 -11.89
CA TRP A 174 7.79 -8.44 -10.57
C TRP A 174 6.86 -9.37 -9.82
N LEU A 175 7.10 -9.54 -8.52
CA LEU A 175 6.23 -10.24 -7.61
C LEU A 175 5.22 -9.25 -7.03
N PHE A 176 3.95 -9.54 -7.23
CA PHE A 176 2.80 -8.82 -6.75
C PHE A 176 2.25 -9.48 -5.49
N ALA A 177 2.12 -8.71 -4.42
CA ALA A 177 1.47 -9.16 -3.20
C ALA A 177 0.53 -8.06 -2.66
N MET A 178 -0.72 -8.42 -2.34
CA MET A 178 -1.61 -7.52 -1.62
C MET A 178 -1.31 -7.61 -0.13
N THR A 179 -0.99 -6.49 0.49
CA THR A 179 -0.59 -6.41 1.90
C THR A 179 -1.40 -5.36 2.64
N CYS A 180 -1.48 -5.45 3.95
CA CYS A 180 -1.98 -4.36 4.78
C CYS A 180 -1.02 -4.08 5.92
N GLU A 181 -0.81 -2.79 6.21
CA GLU A 181 0.03 -2.38 7.32
C GLU A 181 -0.66 -2.61 8.65
N ASP A 182 0.10 -3.15 9.60
CA ASP A 182 -0.34 -3.37 10.96
C ASP A 182 -0.61 -2.04 11.69
N ARG A 183 -1.83 -1.89 12.21
CA ARG A 183 -2.29 -0.68 12.93
C ARG A 183 -1.51 -0.42 14.21
N THR A 184 -0.89 -1.44 14.80
CA THR A 184 -0.03 -1.30 15.97
C THR A 184 1.24 -0.52 15.65
N VAL A 185 1.67 -0.51 14.39
CA VAL A 185 2.91 0.11 13.93
C VAL A 185 2.65 1.39 13.13
N VAL A 186 1.58 1.44 12.34
CA VAL A 186 1.26 2.61 11.49
C VAL A 186 0.04 3.36 11.96
N ARG A 187 0.07 4.69 11.78
CA ARG A 187 -1.04 5.60 12.14
C ARG A 187 -2.25 5.51 11.22
N LYS A 188 -2.06 5.04 9.99
CA LYS A 188 -3.08 5.00 8.97
C LYS A 188 -3.04 3.64 8.31
N LYS A 189 -4.13 2.90 8.42
CA LYS A 189 -4.29 1.62 7.78
C LYS A 189 -4.57 1.83 6.30
N CYS A 190 -3.88 1.09 5.44
CA CYS A 190 -4.15 1.09 4.01
C CYS A 190 -3.75 -0.25 3.39
N VAL A 191 -4.43 -0.63 2.32
CA VAL A 191 -4.05 -1.80 1.54
C VAL A 191 -2.98 -1.37 0.54
N ARG A 192 -1.87 -2.08 0.54
CA ARG A 192 -0.72 -1.81 -0.31
C ARG A 192 -0.44 -3.00 -1.19
N CYS A 193 -0.47 -2.76 -2.48
CA CYS A 193 -0.06 -3.74 -3.48
C CYS A 193 1.44 -3.58 -3.70
N PHE A 194 2.22 -4.50 -3.17
CA PHE A 194 3.67 -4.50 -3.28
C PHE A 194 4.06 -5.10 -4.63
N LEU A 195 4.96 -4.42 -5.32
CA LEU A 195 5.67 -4.91 -6.49
C LEU A 195 7.15 -5.03 -6.13
N ILE A 196 7.68 -6.24 -6.07
CA ILE A 196 9.07 -6.49 -5.62
C ILE A 196 9.77 -7.36 -6.66
N ARG A 197 11.06 -7.11 -6.92
CA ARG A 197 11.82 -8.00 -7.80
C ARG A 197 12.03 -9.37 -7.14
N PRO A 198 11.96 -10.48 -7.91
CA PRO A 198 12.28 -11.80 -7.37
C PRO A 198 13.66 -11.84 -6.71
N ASP A 199 14.69 -11.27 -7.35
CA ASP A 199 16.06 -11.26 -6.83
C ASP A 199 16.19 -10.51 -5.50
N ASP A 200 15.51 -9.38 -5.36
CA ASP A 200 15.51 -8.58 -4.14
C ASP A 200 14.77 -9.31 -3.02
N LEU A 201 13.61 -9.89 -3.33
CA LEU A 201 12.81 -10.63 -2.35
C LEU A 201 13.57 -11.85 -1.80
N ARG A 202 14.34 -12.56 -2.64
CA ARG A 202 15.20 -13.67 -2.17
C ARG A 202 16.22 -13.22 -1.13
N ARG A 203 16.80 -12.02 -1.27
CA ARG A 203 17.73 -11.47 -0.27
C ARG A 203 17.03 -11.17 1.06
N PHE A 204 15.78 -10.71 1.00
CA PHE A 204 14.98 -10.44 2.20
C PHE A 204 14.65 -11.71 3.01
N ALA A 205 14.78 -12.91 2.45
CA ALA A 205 14.63 -14.16 3.21
C ALA A 205 15.72 -14.32 4.29
N ASP A 206 16.91 -13.78 4.08
CA ASP A 206 17.99 -13.78 5.07
C ASP A 206 17.83 -12.59 6.04
N TRP A 207 17.35 -12.88 7.26
CA TRP A 207 17.15 -11.87 8.28
C TRP A 207 18.46 -11.26 8.80
N LYS A 208 19.55 -12.03 8.84
CA LYS A 208 20.86 -11.53 9.24
C LYS A 208 21.37 -10.52 8.20
N TRP A 209 21.25 -10.84 6.93
CA TRP A 209 21.56 -9.93 5.83
C TRP A 209 20.72 -8.66 5.90
N CYS A 210 19.41 -8.76 6.11
CA CYS A 210 18.52 -7.61 6.28
C CYS A 210 19.01 -6.65 7.37
N ARG A 211 19.46 -7.19 8.50
CA ARG A 211 19.93 -6.37 9.63
C ARG A 211 21.27 -5.68 9.39
N GLN A 212 22.14 -6.30 8.60
CA GLN A 212 23.52 -5.84 8.40
C GLN A 212 23.67 -4.93 7.18
N CYS A 213 22.92 -5.20 6.12
CA CYS A 213 23.16 -4.65 4.80
C CYS A 213 22.09 -3.66 4.33
N VAL A 214 20.91 -3.62 4.96
CA VAL A 214 19.78 -2.81 4.49
C VAL A 214 19.55 -1.57 5.36
N SER A 215 19.54 -0.42 4.70
CA SER A 215 19.15 0.89 5.22
C SER A 215 17.79 1.33 4.64
N VAL A 216 17.17 2.35 5.23
CA VAL A 216 15.88 2.89 4.76
C VAL A 216 15.93 4.39 4.58
N GLU A 217 15.08 4.97 3.73
CA GLU A 217 15.05 6.42 3.50
C GLU A 217 14.62 7.25 4.71
N LYS A 218 13.82 6.66 5.63
CA LYS A 218 13.34 7.33 6.85
C LYS A 218 13.32 6.37 8.03
N PRO A 219 13.62 6.83 9.26
CA PRO A 219 13.74 5.96 10.44
C PRO A 219 12.51 5.11 10.74
N TRP A 220 11.31 5.59 10.41
CA TRP A 220 10.06 4.89 10.67
C TRP A 220 9.75 3.78 9.66
N HIS A 221 10.46 3.67 8.53
CA HIS A 221 10.19 2.64 7.52
C HIS A 221 10.78 1.26 7.86
N TRP A 222 11.37 1.09 9.04
CA TRP A 222 11.99 -0.18 9.48
C TRP A 222 11.03 -1.39 9.40
N PHE A 223 9.74 -1.18 9.67
CA PHE A 223 8.74 -2.25 9.63
C PHE A 223 8.53 -2.80 8.22
N ARG A 224 8.89 -2.04 7.17
CA ARG A 224 8.85 -2.52 5.78
C ARG A 224 9.83 -3.64 5.52
N ILE A 225 11.02 -3.56 6.11
CA ILE A 225 12.01 -4.63 5.98
C ILE A 225 11.46 -5.91 6.62
N VAL A 226 10.79 -5.78 7.78
CA VAL A 226 10.15 -6.91 8.46
C VAL A 226 9.03 -7.49 7.61
N ALA A 227 8.16 -6.65 7.03
CA ALA A 227 7.09 -7.08 6.15
C ALA A 227 7.66 -7.79 4.90
N LEU A 228 8.68 -7.22 4.24
CA LEU A 228 9.34 -7.82 3.08
C LEU A 228 10.00 -9.15 3.43
N HIS A 229 10.62 -9.26 4.60
CA HIS A 229 11.15 -10.54 5.08
C HIS A 229 10.03 -11.58 5.25
N ARG A 230 8.89 -11.22 5.87
CA ARG A 230 7.75 -12.14 6.02
C ARG A 230 7.16 -12.55 4.67
N ILE A 231 7.07 -11.62 3.73
CA ILE A 231 6.64 -11.89 2.35
C ILE A 231 7.63 -12.83 1.66
N ALA A 232 8.94 -12.64 1.85
CA ALA A 232 9.97 -13.52 1.29
C ALA A 232 9.86 -14.96 1.80
N ILE A 233 9.67 -15.13 3.11
CA ILE A 233 9.46 -16.47 3.70
C ILE A 233 8.19 -17.13 3.13
N ALA A 234 7.07 -16.40 3.10
CA ALA A 234 5.82 -16.91 2.54
C ALA A 234 5.96 -17.30 1.06
N TRP A 235 6.65 -16.49 0.27
CA TRP A 235 6.90 -16.77 -1.15
C TRP A 235 7.75 -18.02 -1.37
N LEU A 236 8.85 -18.19 -0.60
CA LEU A 236 9.70 -19.37 -0.71
C LEU A 236 8.97 -20.65 -0.29
N ASP A 237 8.08 -20.55 0.71
CA ASP A 237 7.21 -21.66 1.10
C ASP A 237 6.20 -22.01 -0.01
N GLU A 238 5.60 -21.01 -0.66
CA GLU A 238 4.73 -21.21 -1.83
C GLU A 238 5.51 -21.85 -3.01
N GLU A 239 6.70 -21.35 -3.34
CA GLU A 239 7.57 -21.89 -4.42
C GLU A 239 7.95 -23.35 -4.14
N LYS A 240 8.31 -23.67 -2.90
CA LYS A 240 8.64 -25.05 -2.48
C LYS A 240 7.43 -25.98 -2.60
N GLN A 241 6.25 -25.52 -2.20
CA GLN A 241 5.02 -26.31 -2.31
C GLN A 241 4.65 -26.57 -3.77
N GLN A 242 4.75 -25.57 -4.63
CA GLN A 242 4.54 -25.72 -6.07
C GLN A 242 5.51 -26.74 -6.69
N LEU A 243 6.78 -26.71 -6.30
CA LEU A 243 7.77 -27.69 -6.76
C LEU A 243 7.38 -29.11 -6.33
N LEU A 244 6.97 -29.30 -5.07
CA LEU A 244 6.52 -30.59 -4.56
C LEU A 244 5.27 -31.09 -5.29
N GLU A 245 4.32 -30.21 -5.60
CA GLU A 245 3.11 -30.53 -6.37
C GLU A 245 3.38 -30.83 -7.85
N ALA A 246 4.41 -30.21 -8.44
CA ALA A 246 4.85 -30.49 -9.80
C ALA A 246 5.55 -31.86 -9.91
N LEU A 247 6.23 -32.30 -8.84
CA LEU A 247 6.87 -33.61 -8.76
C LEU A 247 5.86 -34.75 -8.51
N GLN A 248 4.66 -34.44 -8.01
CA GLN A 248 3.60 -35.44 -7.88
C GLN A 248 3.01 -35.74 -9.27
N ASP A 249 2.96 -37.02 -9.64
CA ASP A 249 2.48 -37.47 -10.94
C ASP A 249 1.02 -37.04 -11.18
N ARG A 250 0.83 -36.12 -12.14
CA ARG A 250 -0.46 -35.52 -12.51
C ARG A 250 -1.21 -36.34 -13.58
N SER A 251 -0.76 -37.56 -13.88
CA SER A 251 -1.34 -38.44 -14.90
C SER A 251 -2.85 -38.72 -14.74
N ALA A 252 -3.41 -38.57 -13.52
CA ALA A 252 -4.84 -38.74 -13.24
C ALA A 252 -5.62 -37.42 -13.01
N ALA A 253 -4.98 -36.25 -13.06
CA ALA A 253 -5.63 -34.96 -12.80
C ALA A 253 -6.21 -34.35 -14.09
N MET A 254 -7.45 -33.85 -14.03
CA MET A 254 -8.04 -33.15 -15.18
C MET A 254 -7.23 -31.88 -15.53
N PRO A 255 -6.78 -31.72 -16.78
CA PRO A 255 -5.77 -30.72 -17.16
C PRO A 255 -6.26 -29.25 -17.13
N LEU A 256 -7.55 -28.99 -16.87
CA LEU A 256 -8.16 -27.65 -16.92
C LEU A 256 -8.72 -27.16 -15.59
N VAL A 257 -8.74 -28.01 -14.56
CA VAL A 257 -9.19 -27.62 -13.22
C VAL A 257 -7.94 -27.45 -12.38
N ASP A 258 -7.33 -26.26 -12.45
CA ASP A 258 -6.49 -25.82 -11.33
C ASP A 258 -7.29 -26.08 -10.06
N LYS A 259 -6.65 -26.66 -9.04
CA LYS A 259 -7.30 -26.79 -7.73
C LYS A 259 -7.56 -25.36 -7.24
N GLN A 260 -8.73 -24.81 -7.57
CA GLN A 260 -9.25 -23.50 -7.11
C GLN A 260 -9.34 -23.40 -5.57
N VAL A 261 -8.96 -24.47 -4.86
CA VAL A 261 -8.86 -24.55 -3.42
C VAL A 261 -7.71 -23.69 -2.90
N ARG A 262 -6.61 -23.52 -3.66
CA ARG A 262 -5.47 -22.70 -3.21
C ARG A 262 -4.84 -21.91 -4.36
N HIS A 263 -4.90 -20.60 -4.25
CA HIS A 263 -4.33 -19.65 -5.19
C HIS A 263 -3.09 -19.02 -4.56
N ASP A 264 -2.04 -18.80 -5.34
CA ASP A 264 -0.85 -18.11 -4.83
C ASP A 264 -1.23 -16.69 -4.40
N ARG A 265 -0.83 -16.33 -3.18
CA ARG A 265 -1.05 -14.96 -2.66
C ARG A 265 -0.02 -14.00 -3.24
N ILE A 266 1.08 -14.53 -3.76
CA ILE A 266 2.17 -13.79 -4.41
C ILE A 266 2.23 -14.21 -5.88
N ARG A 267 2.01 -13.26 -6.78
CA ARG A 267 1.86 -13.53 -8.22
C ARG A 267 2.92 -12.83 -9.04
N SER A 268 3.39 -13.47 -10.11
CA SER A 268 4.32 -12.83 -11.04
C SER A 268 3.59 -11.96 -12.06
N LEU A 269 4.09 -10.75 -12.26
CA LEU A 269 3.63 -9.77 -13.26
C LEU A 269 4.81 -9.32 -14.12
N SER A 270 4.58 -9.06 -15.40
CA SER A 270 5.56 -8.46 -16.29
C SER A 270 5.26 -6.97 -16.48
N LEU A 271 6.08 -6.10 -15.90
CA LEU A 271 5.84 -4.64 -15.88
C LEU A 271 7.10 -3.86 -16.27
N GLY A 272 6.91 -2.78 -17.04
CA GLY A 272 7.96 -1.83 -17.38
C GLY A 272 8.01 -0.68 -16.36
N VAL A 273 8.91 -0.78 -15.38
CA VAL A 273 9.02 0.13 -14.23
C VAL A 273 10.39 0.80 -14.23
N TYR A 274 10.42 2.12 -14.01
CA TYR A 274 11.66 2.91 -13.89
C TYR A 274 12.38 2.61 -12.58
N ARG A 275 13.73 2.61 -12.60
CA ARG A 275 14.56 2.03 -11.53
C ARG A 275 15.66 2.92 -11.01
N ASP A 276 16.04 3.92 -11.79
CA ASP A 276 17.19 4.74 -11.48
C ASP A 276 16.79 5.92 -10.56
N ASP A 277 15.93 5.67 -9.57
CA ASP A 277 15.66 6.68 -8.55
C ASP A 277 16.76 6.67 -7.50
N GLN A 278 17.05 7.87 -7.03
CA GLN A 278 17.96 8.08 -5.91
C GLN A 278 17.18 8.12 -4.59
N PRO A 279 17.83 7.78 -3.46
CA PRO A 279 17.26 7.95 -2.13
C PRO A 279 16.86 9.41 -1.86
N ILE A 280 15.70 9.61 -1.21
CA ILE A 280 15.23 10.93 -0.80
C ILE A 280 15.92 11.33 0.52
N GLY A 281 17.11 11.89 0.37
CA GLY A 281 17.99 12.32 1.46
C GLY A 281 18.92 11.20 1.94
N ALA A 282 19.64 11.47 3.03
CA ALA A 282 20.61 10.51 3.57
C ALA A 282 19.93 9.22 4.06
N PRO A 283 20.39 8.04 3.61
CA PRO A 283 19.90 6.76 4.12
C PRO A 283 20.05 6.65 5.64
N CYS A 284 19.04 6.09 6.29
CA CYS A 284 18.99 5.89 7.72
C CYS A 284 19.28 4.43 8.05
N ARG A 285 20.32 4.22 8.87
CA ARG A 285 20.61 2.91 9.45
C ARG A 285 19.65 2.63 10.60
N ILE A 286 19.09 1.43 10.61
CA ILE A 286 18.18 1.01 11.67
C ILE A 286 18.98 0.43 12.84
N ASP A 287 18.73 0.97 14.02
CA ASP A 287 19.22 0.41 15.27
C ASP A 287 18.35 -0.79 15.68
N TRP A 288 18.69 -1.96 15.15
CA TRP A 288 17.94 -3.20 15.39
C TRP A 288 17.95 -3.62 16.85
N SER A 289 18.95 -3.21 17.65
CA SER A 289 19.00 -3.53 19.08
C SER A 289 17.77 -2.99 19.83
N LYS A 290 17.33 -1.78 19.48
CA LYS A 290 16.11 -1.16 20.03
C LYS A 290 14.84 -1.80 19.47
N ARG A 291 14.85 -2.14 18.17
CA ARG A 291 13.66 -2.67 17.46
C ARG A 291 13.35 -4.13 17.76
N ILE A 292 14.33 -4.93 18.20
CA ILE A 292 14.09 -6.31 18.61
C ILE A 292 13.08 -6.37 19.77
N VAL A 293 13.21 -5.48 20.76
CA VAL A 293 12.27 -5.42 21.90
C VAL A 293 10.86 -5.05 21.44
N ASP A 294 10.74 -4.13 20.47
CA ASP A 294 9.44 -3.78 19.87
C ASP A 294 8.82 -4.98 19.13
N LEU A 295 9.64 -5.72 18.38
CA LEU A 295 9.21 -6.92 17.65
C LEU A 295 8.75 -8.04 18.58
N GLU A 296 9.49 -8.29 19.67
CA GLU A 296 9.11 -9.30 20.67
C GLU A 296 7.76 -8.97 21.33
N ARG A 297 7.48 -7.69 21.61
CA ARG A 297 6.16 -7.25 22.11
C ARG A 297 5.03 -7.49 21.12
N LEU A 298 5.32 -7.46 19.82
CA LEU A 298 4.39 -7.79 18.75
C LEU A 298 4.29 -9.31 18.51
N GLY A 299 4.95 -10.14 19.34
CA GLY A 299 4.96 -11.60 19.18
C GLY A 299 5.85 -12.08 18.03
N LEU A 300 6.68 -11.20 17.45
CA LEU A 300 7.53 -11.50 16.31
C LEU A 300 8.90 -11.99 16.74
N LYS A 301 9.11 -13.30 16.68
CA LYS A 301 10.44 -13.91 16.73
C LYS A 301 10.95 -14.03 15.30
N LEU A 302 11.88 -13.16 14.91
CA LEU A 302 12.59 -13.25 13.64
C LEU A 302 13.86 -14.06 13.91
N GLU A 303 13.88 -15.30 13.45
CA GLU A 303 15.02 -16.19 13.69
C GLU A 303 16.31 -15.59 13.13
N SER A 304 17.39 -15.71 13.89
CA SER A 304 18.74 -15.50 13.38
C SER A 304 19.21 -16.78 12.71
N THR A 305 18.62 -17.15 11.58
CA THR A 305 19.29 -18.10 10.69
C THR A 305 20.44 -17.40 9.97
#